data_AF-A0A6M0ARB3-F1
#
_entry.id   AF-A0A6M0ARB3-F1
#
_cell.length_a   1.000
_cell.length_b   1.000
_cell.length_c   1.000
_cell.angle_alpha   90.00
_cell.angle_beta   90.00
_cell.angle_gamma   90.00
#
_symmetry.space_group_name_H-M   'P 1'
#
loop_
_entity.id
_entity.type
_entity.pdbx_description
1 polymer ?
#
loop_
_entity_poly.entity_id
_entity_poly.type
_entity_poly.pdbx_seq_one_letter_code
_entity_poly.pdbx_strand_id
1 'polypeptide(L)'
;IVRDYSGVIPPVIDARDLQENPRHTLSLLCEAVEVEFTDAMLSWSKGNPTDDIWSKYQWYDTVRNSTGFHPYKPKSDAIPERFDDLLSQCNEIYRELYKYRLV
;
A
#
# COMPACT_ATOMS: atom_id res chain seq x y z
N ILE A 1 -17.64 -5.48 5.19
CA ILE A 1 -17.61 -6.58 4.22
C ILE A 1 -16.67 -7.70 4.66
N VAL A 2 -15.34 -7.58 4.59
CA VAL A 2 -14.44 -8.70 4.97
C VAL A 2 -14.65 -9.16 6.42
N ARG A 3 -14.65 -8.22 7.38
CA ARG A 3 -14.95 -8.50 8.80
C ARG A 3 -16.31 -9.17 9.01
N ASP A 4 -17.31 -8.81 8.22
CA ASP A 4 -18.67 -9.33 8.38
C ASP A 4 -18.77 -10.77 7.85
N TYR A 5 -17.89 -11.17 6.93
CA TYR A 5 -17.80 -12.52 6.39
C TYR A 5 -16.87 -13.44 7.21
N SER A 6 -15.73 -12.94 7.69
CA SER A 6 -14.73 -13.75 8.39
C SER A 6 -14.84 -13.69 9.92
N GLY A 7 -15.54 -12.69 10.47
CA GLY A 7 -15.55 -12.38 11.90
C GLY A 7 -14.25 -11.78 12.42
N VAL A 8 -13.24 -11.61 11.56
CA VAL A 8 -11.90 -11.13 11.91
C VAL A 8 -11.63 -9.80 11.22
N ILE A 9 -10.94 -8.90 11.90
CA ILE A 9 -10.48 -7.65 11.29
C ILE A 9 -9.41 -8.00 10.26
N PRO A 10 -9.57 -7.63 8.98
CA PRO A 10 -8.56 -7.91 7.96
C PRO A 10 -7.25 -7.18 8.29
N PRO A 11 -6.08 -7.74 7.93
CA PRO A 11 -4.83 -7.03 8.09
C PRO A 11 -4.85 -5.73 7.27
N VAL A 12 -4.47 -4.62 7.92
CA VAL A 12 -4.36 -3.31 7.29
C VAL A 12 -2.89 -2.92 7.24
N ILE A 13 -2.44 -2.42 6.09
CA ILE A 13 -1.08 -1.88 5.91
C ILE A 13 -1.22 -0.42 5.51
N ASP A 14 -0.44 0.45 6.16
CA ASP A 14 -0.23 1.80 5.67
C ASP A 14 0.88 1.83 4.62
N ALA A 15 0.64 2.55 3.52
CA ALA A 15 1.59 2.61 2.42
C ALA A 15 2.92 3.26 2.82
N ARG A 16 2.91 4.18 3.79
CA ARG A 16 4.11 4.83 4.31
C ARG A 16 4.93 3.86 5.15
N ASP A 17 4.29 3.10 6.04
CA ASP A 17 4.97 2.07 6.85
C ASP A 17 5.68 1.04 5.95
N LEU A 18 5.00 0.63 4.87
CA LEU A 18 5.57 -0.26 3.85
C LEU A 18 6.76 0.35 3.11
N GLN A 19 6.72 1.65 2.79
CA GLN A 19 7.82 2.33 2.11
C GLN A 19 9.01 2.65 3.03
N GLU A 20 8.76 2.93 4.31
CA GLU A 20 9.80 3.22 5.30
C GLU A 20 10.52 1.94 5.77
N ASN A 21 9.80 0.84 5.95
CA ASN A 21 10.39 -0.46 6.30
C ASN A 21 9.64 -1.64 5.65
N PRO A 22 9.92 -1.95 4.36
CA PRO A 22 9.18 -2.98 3.65
C PRO A 22 9.32 -4.37 4.26
N ARG A 23 10.52 -4.72 4.75
CA ARG A 23 10.78 -6.03 5.37
C ARG A 23 9.91 -6.24 6.60
N HIS A 24 9.91 -5.27 7.50
CA HIS A 24 9.13 -5.35 8.75
C HIS A 24 7.63 -5.43 8.47
N THR A 25 7.12 -4.51 7.65
CA THR A 25 5.69 -4.44 7.32
C THR A 25 5.19 -5.71 6.63
N LEU A 26 5.96 -6.25 5.68
CA LEU A 26 5.60 -7.51 5.01
C LEU A 26 5.73 -8.72 5.93
N SER A 27 6.67 -8.72 6.86
CA SER A 27 6.79 -9.79 7.86
C SER A 27 5.57 -9.84 8.77
N LEU A 28 5.08 -8.68 9.24
CA LEU A 28 3.84 -8.59 10.01
C LEU A 28 2.63 -9.07 9.21
N LEU A 29 2.56 -8.70 7.91
CA LEU A 29 1.49 -9.19 7.04
C LEU A 29 1.54 -10.71 6.89
N CYS A 30 2.73 -11.26 6.63
CA CYS A 30 2.95 -12.70 6.46
C CYS A 30 2.51 -13.47 7.71
N GLU A 31 2.86 -12.97 8.91
CA GLU A 31 2.39 -13.53 10.18
C GLU A 31 0.87 -13.48 10.31
N ALA A 32 0.25 -12.33 10.00
CA ALA A 32 -1.19 -12.14 10.12
C ALA A 32 -2.02 -13.02 9.17
N VAL A 33 -1.44 -13.45 8.05
CA VAL A 33 -2.10 -14.31 7.05
C VAL A 33 -1.56 -15.74 7.02
N GLU A 34 -0.71 -16.10 7.99
CA GLU A 34 -0.13 -17.44 8.16
C GLU A 34 0.66 -17.95 6.94
N VAL A 35 1.44 -17.08 6.30
CA VAL A 35 2.34 -17.45 5.19
C VAL A 35 3.80 -17.15 5.54
N GLU A 36 4.72 -17.86 4.91
CA GLU A 36 6.15 -17.63 5.11
C GLU A 36 6.62 -16.35 4.39
N PHE A 37 7.33 -15.48 5.10
CA PHE A 37 8.00 -14.33 4.49
C PHE A 37 9.17 -14.79 3.62
N THR A 38 9.34 -14.17 2.44
CA THR A 38 10.49 -14.45 1.57
C THR A 38 11.16 -13.16 1.11
N ASP A 39 12.50 -13.16 1.02
CA ASP A 39 13.26 -12.00 0.54
C ASP A 39 12.94 -11.64 -0.92
N ALA A 40 12.38 -12.58 -1.69
CA ALA A 40 11.89 -12.35 -3.04
C ALA A 40 10.73 -11.33 -3.09
N MET A 41 10.04 -11.09 -1.99
CA MET A 41 9.00 -10.06 -1.90
C MET A 41 9.57 -8.63 -1.94
N LEU A 42 10.86 -8.45 -1.63
CA LEU A 42 11.51 -7.14 -1.54
C LEU A 42 12.14 -6.66 -2.86
N SER A 43 12.40 -7.58 -3.78
CA SER A 43 13.13 -7.31 -5.02
C SER A 43 12.60 -8.16 -6.17
N TRP A 44 12.37 -7.53 -7.31
CA TRP A 44 11.88 -8.19 -8.53
C TRP A 44 12.62 -7.67 -9.76
N SER A 45 12.60 -8.47 -10.84
CA SER A 45 13.16 -8.05 -12.12
C SER A 45 12.31 -6.94 -12.75
N LYS A 46 12.96 -6.03 -13.48
CA LYS A 46 12.25 -5.06 -14.31
C LYS A 46 11.41 -5.79 -15.36
N GLY A 47 10.23 -5.26 -15.62
CA GLY A 47 9.33 -5.80 -16.63
C GLY A 47 7.93 -6.01 -16.10
N ASN A 48 7.05 -6.43 -17.02
CA ASN A 48 5.67 -6.73 -16.72
C ASN A 48 5.49 -8.25 -16.84
N PRO A 49 5.21 -8.99 -15.75
CA PRO A 49 4.91 -10.41 -15.87
C PRO A 49 3.56 -10.67 -16.55
N THR A 50 2.73 -9.65 -16.76
CA THR A 50 1.36 -9.84 -17.29
C THR A 50 0.96 -8.68 -18.20
N ASP A 51 0.69 -8.95 -19.49
CA ASP A 51 0.11 -7.96 -20.42
C ASP A 51 -1.33 -7.63 -20.01
N ASP A 52 -1.50 -6.69 -19.09
CA ASP A 52 -2.81 -6.24 -18.62
C ASP A 52 -3.32 -5.00 -19.36
N ILE A 53 -4.60 -4.66 -19.14
CA ILE A 53 -5.22 -3.47 -19.73
C ILE A 53 -4.62 -2.16 -19.20
N TRP A 54 -3.97 -2.20 -18.03
CA TRP A 54 -3.38 -1.06 -17.34
C TRP A 54 -2.00 -0.68 -17.90
N SER A 55 -1.33 -1.61 -18.59
CA SER A 55 -0.04 -1.45 -19.27
C SER A 55 0.01 -0.32 -20.31
N LYS A 56 -1.17 0.18 -20.72
CA LYS A 56 -1.36 1.27 -21.68
C LYS A 56 -1.24 2.66 -21.04
N TYR A 57 -1.33 2.76 -19.72
CA TYR A 57 -1.34 4.03 -19.00
C TYR A 57 0.06 4.40 -18.49
N GLN A 58 0.44 5.67 -18.64
CA GLN A 58 1.80 6.17 -18.32
C GLN A 58 2.23 5.98 -16.86
N TRP A 59 1.30 5.96 -15.90
CA TRP A 59 1.67 5.70 -14.50
C TRP A 59 2.23 4.27 -14.30
N TYR A 60 1.88 3.34 -15.19
CA TYR A 60 2.35 1.96 -15.17
C TYR A 60 3.84 1.84 -15.56
N ASP A 61 4.43 2.85 -16.20
CA ASP A 61 5.86 2.87 -16.50
C ASP A 61 6.70 2.86 -15.23
N THR A 62 6.22 3.48 -14.15
CA THR A 62 6.92 3.44 -12.86
C THR A 62 6.91 2.03 -12.28
N VAL A 63 5.77 1.33 -12.39
CA VAL A 63 5.64 -0.07 -11.95
C VAL A 63 6.55 -0.98 -12.76
N ARG A 64 6.52 -0.88 -14.10
CA ARG A 64 7.33 -1.69 -15.01
C ARG A 64 8.85 -1.53 -14.78
N ASN A 65 9.28 -0.32 -14.42
CA ASN A 65 10.69 -0.02 -14.19
C ASN A 65 11.17 -0.24 -12.75
N SER A 66 10.24 -0.47 -11.82
CA SER A 66 10.56 -0.77 -10.43
C SER A 66 11.23 -2.15 -10.30
N THR A 67 12.09 -2.29 -9.30
CA THR A 67 12.74 -3.55 -8.93
C THR A 67 12.62 -3.83 -7.43
N GLY A 68 11.70 -3.14 -6.76
CA GLY A 68 11.58 -3.07 -5.32
C GLY A 68 10.74 -1.86 -4.89
N PHE A 69 10.55 -1.73 -3.57
CA PHE A 69 9.83 -0.59 -3.00
C PHE A 69 10.68 0.69 -3.07
N HIS A 70 10.08 1.77 -3.55
CA HIS A 70 10.71 3.09 -3.51
C HIS A 70 10.61 3.70 -2.10
N PRO A 71 11.66 4.39 -1.63
CA PRO A 71 11.62 5.07 -0.35
C PRO A 71 10.52 6.14 -0.35
N TYR A 72 9.90 6.33 0.82
CA TYR A 72 8.87 7.34 1.01
C TYR A 72 9.40 8.72 0.62
N LYS A 73 8.59 9.48 -0.13
CA LYS A 73 8.85 10.88 -0.46
C LYS A 73 7.66 11.71 -0.02
N PRO A 74 7.83 12.67 0.92
CA PRO A 74 6.75 13.53 1.34
C PRO A 74 6.30 14.41 0.16
N LYS A 75 4.99 14.55 -0.01
CA LYS A 75 4.42 15.50 -0.96
C LYS A 75 4.31 16.87 -0.28
N SER A 76 4.77 17.91 -0.96
CA SER A 76 4.73 19.30 -0.48
C SER A 76 3.61 20.12 -1.10
N ASP A 77 2.87 19.56 -2.05
CA ASP A 77 1.83 20.28 -2.77
C ASP A 77 0.65 20.61 -1.84
N ALA A 78 0.26 21.88 -1.81
CA ALA A 78 -0.92 22.31 -1.08
C ALA A 78 -2.18 21.75 -1.77
N ILE A 79 -3.11 21.24 -0.97
CA ILE A 79 -4.41 20.81 -1.46
C ILE A 79 -5.26 22.07 -1.70
N PRO A 80 -5.85 22.26 -2.89
CA PRO A 80 -6.72 23.40 -3.15
C PRO A 80 -7.91 23.44 -2.16
N GLU A 81 -8.18 24.61 -1.57
CA GLU A 81 -9.22 24.83 -0.53
C GLU A 81 -10.60 24.28 -0.91
N ARG A 82 -10.95 24.28 -2.20
CA ARG A 82 -12.20 23.69 -2.71
C ARG A 82 -12.39 22.20 -2.37
N PHE A 83 -11.33 21.52 -1.95
CA PHE A 83 -11.35 20.10 -1.58
C PHE A 83 -11.28 19.88 -0.06
N ASP A 84 -11.34 20.92 0.78
CA ASP A 84 -11.19 20.76 2.24
C ASP A 84 -12.25 19.86 2.87
N ASP A 85 -13.50 19.99 2.43
CA ASP A 85 -14.60 19.13 2.88
C ASP A 85 -14.39 17.66 2.47
N LEU A 86 -13.89 17.43 1.25
CA LEU A 86 -13.59 16.10 0.74
C LEU A 86 -12.39 15.50 1.48
N LEU A 87 -11.34 16.30 1.70
CA LEU A 87 -10.16 15.91 2.45
C LEU A 87 -10.53 15.52 3.88
N SER A 88 -11.44 16.26 4.52
CA SER A 88 -11.93 15.95 5.86
C SER A 88 -12.64 14.60 5.91
N GLN A 89 -13.54 14.32 4.96
CA GLN A 89 -14.22 13.03 4.85
C GLN A 89 -13.24 11.87 4.59
N CYS A 90 -12.30 12.06 3.67
CA CYS A 90 -11.26 11.06 3.38
C CYS A 90 -10.39 10.78 4.63
N ASN A 91 -10.03 11.82 5.38
CA ASN A 91 -9.22 11.71 6.58
C ASN A 91 -9.95 10.98 7.72
N GLU A 92 -11.27 11.14 7.83
CA GLU A 92 -12.07 10.40 8.80
C GLU A 92 -11.97 8.88 8.52
N ILE A 93 -12.23 8.48 7.28
CA ILE A 93 -12.12 7.07 6.84
C ILE A 93 -10.69 6.55 7.03
N TYR A 94 -9.69 7.34 6.63
CA TYR A 94 -8.28 6.97 6.79
C TYR A 94 -7.93 6.72 8.25
N ARG A 95 -8.32 7.62 9.16
CA ARG A 95 -8.05 7.48 10.60
C ARG A 95 -8.72 6.25 11.20
N GLU A 96 -9.92 5.90 10.75
CA GLU A 96 -10.58 4.66 11.19
C GLU A 96 -9.78 3.42 10.78
N LEU A 97 -9.32 3.34 9.52
CA LEU A 97 -8.49 2.23 9.06
C LEU A 97 -7.12 2.20 9.74
N TYR A 98 -6.53 3.38 9.97
CA TYR A 98 -5.21 3.54 10.57
C TYR A 98 -5.11 2.90 11.96
N LYS A 99 -6.22 2.84 12.71
CA LYS A 99 -6.29 2.16 14.03
C LYS A 99 -6.03 0.67 13.96
N TYR A 100 -6.27 0.04 12.81
CA TYR A 100 -6.17 -1.41 12.62
C TYR A 100 -4.90 -1.82 11.85
N ARG A 101 -4.03 -0.87 11.51
CA ARG A 101 -2.81 -1.19 10.77
C ARG A 101 -1.86 -2.03 11.62
N LEU A 102 -1.12 -2.89 10.96
CA LEU A 102 -0.06 -3.70 11.58
C LEU A 102 1.11 -2.80 11.98
N VAL A 103 1.54 -2.89 13.25
CA VAL A 103 2.66 -2.14 13.85
C VAL A 103 3.43 -2.98 14.85
#